data_AF-A0A537BMD3-F1
#
_entry.id   AF-A0A537BMD3-F1
#
_cell.length_a   1.000
_cell.length_b   1.000
_cell.length_c   1.000
_cell.angle_alpha   90.00
_cell.angle_beta   90.00
_cell.angle_gamma   90.00
#
_symmetry.space_group_name_H-M   'P 1'
#
loop_
_entity.id
_entity.type
_entity.pdbx_description
1 polymer ?
#
loop_
_entity_poly.entity_id
_entity_poly.type
_entity_poly.pdbx_seq_one_letter_code
_entity_poly.pdbx_strand_id
1 'polypeptide(L)'
;ASMMVFQTAVPLVQSGRMRMLAVMSSQRAPALPDVPTIVESGFPNMIVEAWTGVMVPAKTPPAVISKFNGEINKVLALQDVKAAAARIDVTLAGGTPEILDALVKREIKQWTQVVQRANIKPE
;
A
#
# COMPACT_ATOMS: atom_id res chain seq x y z
N ALA A 1 0.08 -4.12 1.58
CA ALA A 1 1.46 -4.44 1.99
C ALA A 1 2.43 -4.06 0.88
N SER A 2 3.62 -3.53 1.19
CA SER A 2 4.54 -2.97 0.20
C SER A 2 5.13 -4.01 -0.76
N MET A 3 4.76 -3.88 -2.04
CA MET A 3 5.04 -4.77 -3.16
C MET A 3 6.53 -5.14 -3.36
N MET A 4 7.49 -4.25 -3.06
CA MET A 4 8.92 -4.52 -3.29
C MET A 4 9.62 -5.30 -2.16
N VAL A 5 9.26 -5.03 -0.89
CA VAL A 5 9.94 -5.66 0.26
C VAL A 5 9.45 -7.09 0.43
N PHE A 6 8.16 -7.34 0.21
CA PHE A 6 7.58 -8.67 0.41
C PHE A 6 8.10 -9.70 -0.62
N GLN A 7 8.16 -9.33 -1.91
CA GLN A 7 8.61 -10.23 -2.98
C GLN A 7 10.08 -10.64 -2.83
N THR A 8 10.94 -9.76 -2.32
CA THR A 8 12.36 -10.06 -2.10
C THR A 8 12.62 -10.78 -0.78
N ALA A 9 11.87 -10.48 0.28
CA ALA A 9 12.07 -11.07 1.59
C ALA A 9 11.44 -12.47 1.75
N VAL A 10 10.27 -12.73 1.16
CA VAL A 10 9.53 -14.00 1.34
C VAL A 10 10.38 -15.24 1.01
N PRO A 11 11.07 -15.32 -0.15
CA PRO A 11 11.91 -16.48 -0.45
C PRO A 11 13.07 -16.67 0.54
N LEU A 12 13.62 -15.57 1.08
CA LEU A 12 14.70 -15.62 2.08
C LEU A 12 14.19 -16.13 3.43
N VAL A 13 12.96 -15.77 3.79
CA VAL A 13 12.30 -16.24 5.01
C VAL A 13 11.94 -17.72 4.90
N GLN A 14 11.33 -18.12 3.78
CA GLN A 14 11.00 -19.52 3.51
C GLN A 14 12.24 -20.41 3.41
N SER A 15 13.35 -19.90 2.87
CA SER A 15 14.63 -20.63 2.83
C SER A 15 15.39 -20.63 4.16
N GLY A 16 14.84 -20.06 5.24
CA GLY A 16 15.48 -19.98 6.56
C GLY A 16 16.70 -19.04 6.64
N ARG A 17 16.99 -18.26 5.59
CA ARG A 17 18.12 -17.31 5.56
C ARG A 17 17.80 -15.98 6.23
N MET A 18 16.52 -15.72 6.47
CA MET A 18 16.03 -14.51 7.12
C MET A 18 14.91 -14.88 8.10
N ARG A 19 14.84 -14.17 9.22
CA ARG A 19 13.71 -14.26 10.15
C ARG A 19 12.93 -12.95 10.10
N MET A 20 11.71 -12.98 9.56
CA MET A 20 10.83 -11.83 9.59
C MET A 20 10.23 -11.68 11.00
N LEU A 21 10.35 -10.49 11.58
CA LEU A 21 9.89 -10.23 12.95
C LEU A 21 8.41 -9.83 13.00
N ALA A 22 8.00 -8.98 12.07
CA ALA A 22 6.62 -8.54 11.94
C ALA A 22 6.35 -8.08 10.50
N VAL A 23 5.09 -8.14 10.07
CA VAL A 23 4.60 -7.45 8.88
C VAL A 23 4.04 -6.07 9.26
N MET A 24 4.36 -5.04 8.49
CA MET A 24 3.99 -3.63 8.81
C MET A 24 2.51 -3.29 8.54
N SER A 25 1.70 -4.27 8.18
CA SER A 25 0.26 -4.14 7.92
C SER A 25 -0.58 -4.36 9.18
N SER A 26 -1.86 -4.00 9.11
CA SER A 26 -2.83 -4.32 10.17
C SER A 26 -3.26 -5.80 10.17
N GLN A 27 -3.08 -6.49 9.05
CA GLN A 27 -3.46 -7.88 8.84
C GLN A 27 -2.24 -8.73 8.49
N ARG A 28 -2.28 -10.02 8.85
CA ARG A 28 -1.24 -10.98 8.50
C ARG A 28 -1.20 -11.21 6.99
N ALA A 29 0.00 -11.43 6.46
CA ALA A 29 0.16 -11.76 5.05
C ALA A 29 -0.14 -13.25 4.83
N PRO A 30 -1.02 -13.64 3.88
CA PRO A 30 -1.32 -15.04 3.61
C PRO A 30 -0.09 -15.89 3.25
N ALA A 31 0.92 -15.28 2.62
CA ALA A 31 2.18 -15.95 2.28
C ALA A 31 3.10 -16.24 3.47
N LEU A 32 2.88 -15.58 4.62
CA LEU A 32 3.66 -15.71 5.85
C LEU A 32 2.73 -15.73 7.07
N PRO A 33 1.84 -16.74 7.21
CA PRO A 33 0.79 -16.75 8.22
C PRO A 33 1.34 -16.80 9.66
N ASP A 34 2.54 -17.33 9.85
CA ASP A 34 3.18 -17.43 11.17
C ASP A 34 3.82 -16.12 11.63
N VAL A 35 4.06 -15.17 10.72
CA VAL A 35 4.67 -13.87 11.05
C VAL A 35 3.61 -12.94 11.61
N PRO A 36 3.79 -12.37 12.83
CA PRO A 36 2.80 -11.48 13.42
C PRO A 36 2.74 -10.13 12.71
N THR A 37 1.64 -9.42 12.90
CA THR A 37 1.53 -8.02 12.46
C THR A 37 2.27 -7.09 13.41
N ILE A 38 2.55 -5.87 12.94
CA ILE A 38 3.15 -4.83 13.77
C ILE A 38 2.22 -4.39 14.91
N VAL A 39 0.91 -4.53 14.68
CA VAL A 39 -0.15 -4.29 15.67
C VAL A 39 -0.12 -5.38 16.74
N GLU A 40 -0.08 -6.66 16.35
CA GLU A 40 0.07 -7.81 17.27
C GLU A 40 1.39 -7.76 18.05
N SER A 41 2.41 -7.12 17.48
CA SER A 41 3.72 -6.90 18.10
C SER A 41 3.76 -5.71 19.07
N GLY A 42 2.62 -5.06 19.34
CA GLY A 42 2.50 -3.99 20.34
C GLY A 42 2.61 -2.56 19.80
N PHE A 43 2.63 -2.37 18.48
CA PHE A 43 2.76 -1.05 17.86
C PHE A 43 1.53 -0.70 16.98
N PRO A 44 0.36 -0.46 17.58
CA PRO A 44 -0.91 -0.32 16.85
C PRO A 44 -0.96 0.88 15.89
N ASN A 45 -0.12 1.90 16.13
CA ASN A 45 -0.07 3.13 15.33
C ASN A 45 1.04 3.12 14.26
N MET A 46 1.77 2.00 14.10
CA MET A 46 2.92 1.89 13.21
C MET A 46 2.59 1.09 11.95
N ILE A 47 1.39 1.29 11.40
CA ILE A 47 1.00 0.68 10.14
C ILE A 47 1.64 1.48 9.01
N VAL A 48 2.42 0.79 8.19
CA VAL A 48 3.10 1.36 7.03
C VAL A 48 2.85 0.45 5.84
N GLU A 49 1.97 0.91 4.96
CA GLU A 49 1.60 0.18 3.75
C GLU A 49 1.93 1.05 2.53
N ALA A 50 2.73 0.53 1.60
CA ALA A 50 2.87 1.20 0.32
C ALA A 50 1.61 1.01 -0.52
N TRP A 51 1.27 2.07 -1.23
CA TRP A 51 0.15 2.14 -2.15
C TRP A 51 0.62 2.83 -3.44
N THR A 52 -0.11 2.59 -4.51
CA THR A 52 0.08 3.25 -5.80
C THR A 52 -1.25 3.84 -6.23
N GLY A 53 -1.23 5.08 -6.72
CA GLY A 53 -2.41 5.78 -7.21
C GLY A 53 -2.11 6.49 -8.53
N VAL A 54 -3.17 6.83 -9.26
CA VAL A 54 -3.07 7.61 -10.50
C VAL A 54 -3.46 9.06 -10.21
N MET A 55 -2.56 9.98 -10.54
CA MET A 55 -2.76 11.41 -10.36
C MET A 55 -3.02 12.09 -11.71
N VAL A 56 -3.74 13.21 -11.68
CA VAL A 56 -4.01 14.05 -12.85
C VAL A 56 -3.59 15.50 -12.55
N PRO A 57 -3.38 16.35 -13.58
CA PRO A 57 -3.09 17.76 -13.37
C PRO A 57 -4.15 18.46 -12.50
N ALA A 58 -3.72 19.39 -11.64
CA ALA A 58 -4.59 20.03 -10.63
C ALA A 58 -5.83 20.74 -11.20
N LYS A 59 -5.80 21.18 -12.45
CA LYS A 59 -6.91 21.88 -13.13
C LYS A 59 -7.75 20.97 -14.03
N THR A 60 -7.63 19.65 -13.89
CA THR A 60 -8.42 18.70 -14.68
C THR A 60 -9.91 18.85 -14.34
N PRO A 61 -10.81 19.03 -15.33
CA PRO A 61 -12.24 19.19 -15.07
C PRO A 61 -12.86 17.98 -14.35
N PRO A 62 -13.78 18.18 -13.39
CA PRO A 62 -14.38 17.09 -12.61
C PRO A 62 -15.00 15.98 -13.46
N ALA A 63 -15.64 16.34 -14.59
CA ALA A 63 -16.22 15.37 -15.51
C ALA A 63 -15.18 14.42 -16.14
N VAL A 64 -13.97 14.92 -16.42
CA VAL A 64 -12.85 14.11 -16.94
C VAL A 64 -12.34 13.17 -15.86
N ILE A 65 -12.19 13.66 -14.63
CA ILE A 65 -11.77 12.85 -13.47
C ILE A 65 -12.77 11.72 -13.24
N SER A 66 -14.07 12.04 -13.22
CA SER A 66 -15.12 11.05 -13.01
C SER A 66 -15.12 9.97 -14.09
N LYS A 67 -14.97 10.36 -15.37
CA LYS A 67 -14.90 9.40 -16.48
C LYS A 67 -13.68 8.50 -16.36
N PHE A 68 -12.50 9.09 -16.15
CA PHE A 68 -11.26 8.35 -16.07
C PHE A 68 -11.23 7.38 -14.89
N ASN A 69 -11.69 7.82 -13.70
CA ASN A 69 -11.83 6.95 -12.55
C ASN A 69 -12.84 5.80 -12.81
N GLY A 70 -13.94 6.10 -13.51
CA GLY A 70 -14.90 5.08 -13.92
C GLY A 70 -14.25 3.98 -14.77
N GLU A 71 -13.43 4.35 -15.75
CA GLU A 71 -12.70 3.37 -16.57
C GLU A 71 -11.65 2.59 -15.78
N ILE A 72 -10.91 3.24 -14.88
CA ILE A 72 -9.96 2.54 -13.98
C ILE A 72 -10.68 1.47 -13.16
N ASN A 73 -11.80 1.82 -12.53
CA ASN A 73 -12.57 0.86 -11.72
C ASN A 73 -13.08 -0.33 -12.55
N LYS A 74 -13.49 -0.11 -13.80
CA LYS A 74 -13.87 -1.21 -14.70
C LYS A 74 -12.69 -2.13 -14.99
N VAL A 75 -11.50 -1.59 -15.28
CA VAL A 75 -10.29 -2.38 -15.52
C VAL A 75 -9.90 -3.19 -14.28
N LEU A 76 -9.94 -2.59 -13.09
CA LEU A 76 -9.67 -3.29 -11.83
C LEU A 76 -10.66 -4.42 -11.54
N ALA A 77 -11.85 -4.40 -12.13
CA ALA A 77 -12.83 -5.46 -11.99
C ALA A 77 -12.59 -6.67 -12.90
N LEU A 78 -11.76 -6.53 -13.94
CA LEU A 78 -11.46 -7.60 -14.91
C LEU A 78 -10.73 -8.77 -14.25
N GLN A 79 -11.04 -9.98 -14.69
CA GLN A 79 -10.52 -11.22 -14.08
C GLN A 79 -9.03 -11.42 -14.30
N ASP A 80 -8.53 -11.08 -15.49
CA ASP A 80 -7.10 -11.11 -15.82
C ASP A 80 -6.30 -10.12 -14.97
N VAL A 81 -6.83 -8.92 -14.73
CA VAL A 81 -6.22 -7.91 -13.85
C VAL A 81 -6.20 -8.39 -12.40
N LYS A 82 -7.31 -8.95 -11.90
CA LYS A 82 -7.37 -9.55 -10.55
C LYS A 82 -6.39 -10.71 -10.41
N ALA A 83 -6.30 -11.58 -11.40
CA ALA A 83 -5.36 -12.70 -11.40
C ALA A 83 -3.91 -12.22 -11.43
N ALA A 84 -3.60 -11.20 -12.23
CA ALA A 84 -2.27 -10.60 -12.28
C ALA A 84 -1.91 -9.96 -10.93
N ALA A 85 -2.83 -9.21 -10.32
CA ALA A 85 -2.64 -8.58 -9.01
C ALA A 85 -2.40 -9.63 -7.91
N ALA A 86 -3.15 -10.73 -7.90
CA ALA A 86 -2.96 -11.83 -6.96
C ALA A 86 -1.59 -12.50 -7.09
N ARG A 87 -1.06 -12.64 -8.32
CA ARG A 87 0.30 -13.22 -8.54
C ARG A 87 1.40 -12.38 -7.91
N ILE A 88 1.21 -11.06 -7.80
CA ILE A 88 2.17 -10.14 -7.21
C ILE A 88 1.77 -9.67 -5.81
N ASP A 89 0.75 -10.28 -5.21
CA ASP A 89 0.21 -9.97 -3.88
C ASP A 89 -0.19 -8.50 -3.71
N VAL A 90 -0.79 -7.92 -4.76
CA VAL A 90 -1.32 -6.56 -4.76
C VAL A 90 -2.82 -6.59 -4.51
N THR A 91 -3.26 -5.85 -3.51
CA THR A 91 -4.68 -5.58 -3.26
C THR A 91 -5.16 -4.47 -4.19
N LEU A 92 -6.16 -4.78 -5.02
CA LEU A 92 -6.82 -3.78 -5.86
C LEU A 92 -7.83 -3.00 -5.02
N ALA A 93 -7.51 -1.75 -4.68
CA ALA A 93 -8.38 -0.91 -3.85
C ALA A 93 -9.56 -0.33 -4.65
N GLY A 94 -9.29 0.27 -5.82
CA GLY A 94 -10.30 1.02 -6.59
C GLY A 94 -10.95 2.15 -5.77
N GLY A 95 -12.17 2.53 -6.15
CA GLY A 95 -13.01 3.46 -5.39
C GLY A 95 -13.17 4.83 -6.02
N THR A 96 -13.54 5.82 -5.21
CA THR A 96 -13.77 7.20 -5.65
C THR A 96 -12.48 8.03 -5.57
N PRO A 97 -12.38 9.15 -6.32
CA PRO A 97 -11.20 10.01 -6.25
C PRO A 97 -10.97 10.57 -4.84
N GLU A 98 -12.04 10.79 -4.08
CA GLU A 98 -12.01 11.31 -2.71
C GLU A 98 -11.35 10.33 -1.74
N ILE A 99 -11.45 9.02 -1.98
CA ILE A 99 -10.77 8.01 -1.16
C ILE A 99 -9.25 8.16 -1.29
N LEU A 100 -8.76 8.34 -2.52
CA LEU A 100 -7.33 8.56 -2.77
C LEU A 100 -6.87 9.92 -2.21
N ASP A 101 -7.67 10.98 -2.36
CA ASP A 101 -7.35 12.29 -1.78
C ASP A 101 -7.23 12.24 -0.25
N ALA A 102 -8.15 11.54 0.43
CA ALA A 102 -8.11 11.33 1.87
C ALA A 102 -6.87 10.53 2.30
N LEU A 103 -6.51 9.49 1.55
CA LEU A 103 -5.29 8.71 1.75
C LEU A 103 -4.05 9.60 1.67
N VAL A 104 -3.91 10.37 0.58
CA VAL A 104 -2.77 11.26 0.35
C VAL A 104 -2.62 12.28 1.47
N LYS A 105 -3.71 12.94 1.88
CA LYS A 105 -3.69 13.92 2.98
C LYS A 105 -3.25 13.28 4.30
N ARG A 106 -3.71 12.06 4.59
CA ARG A 106 -3.32 11.32 5.79
C ARG A 106 -1.83 10.97 5.77
N GLU A 107 -1.34 10.44 4.66
CA GLU A 107 0.06 10.04 4.49
C GLU A 107 1.00 11.24 4.59
N ILE A 108 0.68 12.35 3.91
CA ILE A 108 1.46 13.59 4.00
C ILE A 108 1.57 14.04 5.47
N LYS A 109 0.45 14.05 6.20
CA LYS A 109 0.45 14.43 7.62
C LYS A 109 1.33 13.50 8.46
N GLN A 110 1.18 12.19 8.29
CA GLN A 110 1.94 11.19 9.04
C GLN A 110 3.44 11.30 8.76
N TRP A 111 3.85 11.30 7.48
CA TRP A 111 5.26 11.32 7.11
C TRP A 111 5.94 12.66 7.43
N THR A 112 5.22 13.78 7.34
CA THR A 112 5.74 15.08 7.80
C THR A 112 6.12 15.02 9.28
N GLN A 113 5.26 14.44 10.13
CA GLN A 113 5.55 14.29 11.56
C GLN A 113 6.74 13.37 11.81
N VAL A 114 6.87 12.28 11.05
CA VAL A 114 8.01 11.35 11.15
C VAL A 114 9.32 12.06 10.80
N VAL A 115 9.37 12.73 9.64
CA VAL A 115 10.56 13.46 9.16
C VAL A 115 11.01 14.51 10.17
N GLN A 116 10.08 15.30 10.70
CA GLN A 116 10.38 16.33 11.70
C GLN A 116 10.91 15.75 13.01
N ARG A 117 10.26 14.71 13.55
CA ARG A 117 10.66 14.08 14.82
C ARG A 117 12.00 13.34 14.71
N ALA A 118 12.25 12.70 13.57
CA ALA A 118 13.48 11.97 13.31
C ALA A 118 14.63 12.87 12.82
N ASN A 119 14.39 14.18 12.64
CA ASN A 119 15.36 15.15 12.12
C ASN A 119 16.00 14.69 10.78
N ILE A 120 15.17 14.10 9.91
CA ILE A 120 15.59 13.64 8.59
C ILE A 120 15.66 14.86 7.66
N LYS A 121 16.76 14.99 6.92
CA LYS A 121 16.99 16.09 5.97
C LYS A 121 17.07 15.54 4.54
N PRO A 122 16.63 16.31 3.54
CA PRO A 122 17.00 16.04 2.14
C PRO A 122 18.54 16.03 2.04
N GLU A 123 19.05 15.13 1.22
CA GLU A 123 20.46 15.07 0.83
C GLU A 123 20.90 16.23 -0.06
#